data_AF-A0A7R9I8Q0-F1
#
_entry.id   AF-A0A7R9I8Q0-F1
#
_cell.length_a   1.000
_cell.length_b   1.000
_cell.length_c   1.000
_cell.angle_alpha   90.00
_cell.angle_beta   90.00
_cell.angle_gamma   90.00
#
_symmetry.space_group_name_H-M   'P 1'
#
loop_
_entity.id
_entity.type
_entity.pdbx_description
1 polymer ?
#
loop_
_entity_poly.entity_id
_entity_poly.type
_entity_poly.pdbx_seq_one_letter_code
_entity_poly.pdbx_strand_id
1 'polypeptide(L)'
;TDYLARETDYIPWYAAFNGFSFLNTRLNKASDSEYSVFKNYVLSLLEKAYTTLGFEEKTTDGHVDRLNRNLILTWACRLGHADCIQKATQHFNAFVSDQNANK
;
A
#
# COMPACT_ATOMS: atom_id res chain seq x y z
N THR A 1 17.00 -6.39 0.16
CA THR A 1 15.55 -6.16 -0.03
C THR A 1 15.08 -6.53 -1.43
N ASP A 2 15.98 -6.63 -2.42
CA ASP A 2 15.60 -6.87 -3.83
C ASP A 2 14.78 -8.13 -4.10
N TYR A 3 14.87 -9.17 -3.26
CA TYR A 3 14.01 -10.36 -3.40
C TYR A 3 12.51 -10.02 -3.26
N LEU A 4 12.17 -8.96 -2.51
CA LEU A 4 10.79 -8.53 -2.28
C LEU A 4 10.06 -8.17 -3.56
N ALA A 5 10.76 -7.79 -4.62
CA ALA A 5 10.17 -7.55 -5.94
C ALA A 5 9.43 -8.79 -6.51
N ARG A 6 9.72 -9.98 -5.98
CA ARG A 6 9.08 -11.24 -6.37
C ARG A 6 8.15 -11.80 -5.30
N GLU A 7 8.06 -11.14 -4.15
CA GLU A 7 7.37 -11.62 -2.96
C GLU A 7 5.90 -11.22 -2.96
N THR A 8 5.05 -12.12 -2.53
CA THR A 8 3.60 -11.92 -2.43
C THR A 8 3.04 -12.32 -1.07
N ASP A 9 3.83 -12.93 -0.19
CA ASP A 9 3.36 -13.46 1.09
C ASP A 9 3.36 -12.39 2.19
N TYR A 10 2.44 -12.56 3.14
CA TYR A 10 2.23 -11.61 4.23
C TYR A 10 3.45 -11.43 5.14
N ILE A 11 4.05 -12.54 5.59
CA ILE A 11 5.09 -12.52 6.63
C ILE A 11 6.34 -11.74 6.18
N PRO A 12 6.89 -11.97 4.97
CA PRO A 12 8.03 -11.20 4.48
C PRO A 12 7.72 -9.70 4.31
N TRP A 13 6.54 -9.37 3.79
CA TRP A 13 6.11 -7.97 3.64
C TRP A 13 5.95 -7.27 4.99
N TYR A 14 5.38 -7.95 5.98
CA TYR A 14 5.27 -7.44 7.33
C TYR A 14 6.64 -7.11 7.94
N ALA A 15 7.59 -8.04 7.82
CA ALA A 15 8.96 -7.83 8.27
C ALA A 15 9.65 -6.66 7.53
N ALA A 16 9.50 -6.59 6.21
CA ALA A 16 10.06 -5.53 5.39
C ALA A 16 9.53 -4.14 5.80
N PHE A 17 8.22 -4.00 5.97
CA PHE A 17 7.60 -2.75 6.36
C PHE A 17 7.94 -2.32 7.79
N ASN A 18 8.13 -3.26 8.72
CA ASN A 18 8.68 -2.94 10.03
C ASN A 18 10.07 -2.30 9.91
N GLY A 19 10.94 -2.83 9.03
CA GLY A 19 12.24 -2.24 8.73
C GLY A 19 12.14 -0.87 8.05
N PHE A 20 11.27 -0.74 7.05
CA PHE A 20 11.08 0.51 6.31
C PHE A 20 10.44 1.62 7.13
N SER A 21 9.72 1.30 8.21
CA SER A 21 9.04 2.29 9.07
C SER A 21 10.00 3.33 9.63
N PHE A 22 11.20 2.90 10.07
CA PHE A 22 12.24 3.82 10.54
C PHE A 22 12.69 4.78 9.44
N LEU A 23 13.01 4.26 8.26
CA LEU A 23 13.47 5.06 7.12
C LEU A 23 12.39 6.03 6.65
N ASN A 24 11.14 5.57 6.54
CA ASN A 24 10.00 6.42 6.17
C ASN A 24 9.86 7.61 7.13
N THR A 25 10.04 7.39 8.44
CA THR A 25 9.92 8.43 9.49
C THR A 25 11.10 9.41 9.52
N ARG A 26 12.26 9.01 9.01
CA ARG A 26 13.43 9.88 8.93
C ARG A 26 13.44 10.67 7.64
N LEU A 27 13.17 10.01 6.52
CA LEU A 27 13.24 10.59 5.19
C LEU A 27 12.06 11.51 4.89
N ASN A 28 10.88 11.29 5.48
CA ASN A 28 9.76 12.24 5.34
C ASN A 28 10.04 13.63 5.95
N LYS A 29 11.10 13.77 6.76
CA LYS A 29 11.60 15.04 7.31
C LYS A 29 12.87 15.54 6.60
N ALA A 30 13.40 14.75 5.69
CA ALA A 30 14.54 15.11 4.86
C ALA A 30 14.08 15.93 3.64
N SER A 31 14.93 16.08 2.63
CA SER A 31 14.53 16.77 1.40
C SER A 31 13.53 15.95 0.59
N ASP A 32 12.68 16.64 -0.18
CA ASP A 32 11.69 15.99 -1.05
C ASP A 32 12.34 15.04 -2.07
N SER A 33 13.56 15.35 -2.54
CA SER A 33 14.29 14.51 -3.49
C SER A 33 14.71 13.18 -2.86
N GLU A 34 15.30 13.21 -1.66
CA GLU A 34 15.72 12.00 -0.93
C GLU A 34 14.51 11.12 -0.58
N TYR A 35 13.42 11.73 -0.11
CA TYR A 35 12.22 10.98 0.20
C TYR A 35 11.57 10.38 -1.05
N SER A 36 11.59 11.10 -2.17
CA SER A 36 11.09 10.59 -3.46
C SER A 36 11.85 9.35 -3.92
N VAL A 37 13.19 9.33 -3.78
CA VAL A 37 13.99 8.14 -4.11
C VAL A 37 13.56 6.94 -3.28
N PHE A 38 13.38 7.12 -1.96
CA PHE A 38 12.92 6.04 -1.08
C PHE A 38 11.51 5.55 -1.43
N LYS A 39 10.56 6.47 -1.64
CA LYS A 39 9.19 6.12 -2.04
C LYS A 39 9.21 5.28 -3.32
N ASN A 40 9.89 5.76 -4.36
CA ASN A 40 9.96 5.07 -5.65
C ASN A 40 10.63 3.70 -5.54
N TYR A 41 11.68 3.57 -4.72
CA TYR A 41 12.31 2.28 -4.46
C TYR A 41 11.32 1.29 -3.82
N VAL A 42 10.65 1.67 -2.72
CA VAL A 42 9.72 0.76 -2.04
C VAL A 42 8.49 0.45 -2.91
N LEU A 43 7.98 1.44 -3.67
CA LEU A 43 6.92 1.22 -4.65
C LEU A 43 7.33 0.20 -5.73
N SER A 44 8.57 0.25 -6.22
CA SER A 44 9.07 -0.72 -7.20
C SER A 44 9.12 -2.16 -6.67
N LEU A 45 9.38 -2.33 -5.37
CA LEU A 45 9.38 -3.64 -4.74
C LEU A 45 7.95 -4.18 -4.56
N LEU A 46 6.98 -3.32 -4.24
CA LEU A 46 5.62 -3.75 -3.89
C LEU A 46 4.71 -4.02 -5.09
N GLU A 47 5.10 -3.60 -6.29
CA GLU A 47 4.28 -3.67 -7.50
C GLU A 47 3.67 -5.05 -7.74
N LYS A 48 4.47 -6.11 -7.61
CA LYS A 48 3.98 -7.49 -7.80
C LYS A 48 2.93 -7.87 -6.74
N ALA A 49 3.16 -7.54 -5.48
CA ALA A 49 2.22 -7.84 -4.40
C ALA A 49 0.92 -7.05 -4.57
N TYR A 50 1.02 -5.77 -4.92
CA TYR A 50 -0.12 -4.88 -5.17
C TYR A 50 -1.01 -5.41 -6.31
N THR A 51 -0.41 -5.74 -7.45
CA THR A 51 -1.14 -6.26 -8.62
C THR A 51 -1.73 -7.65 -8.36
N THR A 52 -1.04 -8.50 -7.61
CA THR A 52 -1.52 -9.84 -7.25
C THR A 52 -2.74 -9.79 -6.33
N LEU A 53 -2.67 -9.00 -5.27
CA LEU A 53 -3.75 -8.89 -4.27
C LEU A 53 -4.93 -8.07 -4.81
N GLY A 54 -4.64 -7.02 -5.57
CA GLY A 54 -5.62 -6.03 -6.02
C GLY A 54 -6.12 -5.13 -4.89
N PHE A 55 -6.92 -4.13 -5.26
CA PHE A 55 -7.52 -3.19 -4.31
C PHE A 55 -8.76 -3.78 -3.61
N GLU A 56 -9.60 -4.50 -4.36
CA GLU A 56 -10.81 -5.12 -3.84
C GLU A 56 -10.54 -6.50 -3.26
N GLU A 57 -11.33 -6.87 -2.25
CA GLU A 57 -11.38 -8.25 -1.78
C GLU A 57 -11.95 -9.18 -2.86
N LYS A 58 -11.41 -10.39 -2.94
CA LYS A 58 -11.88 -11.47 -3.81
C LYS A 58 -12.65 -12.48 -2.97
N THR A 59 -13.65 -13.12 -3.57
CA THR A 59 -14.42 -14.19 -2.90
C THR A 59 -13.56 -15.40 -2.51
N THR A 60 -12.42 -15.57 -3.17
CA THR A 60 -11.43 -16.62 -2.91
C THR A 60 -10.42 -16.26 -1.84
N ASP A 61 -10.42 -15.04 -1.29
CA ASP A 61 -9.42 -14.61 -0.32
C ASP A 61 -9.58 -15.33 1.02
N GLY A 62 -8.47 -15.91 1.49
CA GLY A 62 -8.33 -16.36 2.86
C GLY A 62 -8.09 -15.18 3.82
N HIS A 63 -8.07 -15.49 5.11
CA HIS A 63 -7.79 -14.48 6.15
C HIS A 63 -6.44 -13.77 5.94
N VAL A 64 -5.40 -14.52 5.58
CA VAL A 64 -4.05 -13.98 5.35
C VAL A 64 -4.01 -13.05 4.13
N ASP A 65 -4.75 -13.37 3.06
CA ASP A 65 -4.82 -12.52 1.87
C ASP A 65 -5.41 -11.15 2.20
N ARG A 66 -6.46 -11.11 3.03
CA ARG A 66 -7.07 -9.85 3.48
C ARG A 66 -6.12 -9.01 4.33
N LEU A 67 -5.41 -9.64 5.27
CA LEU A 67 -4.39 -8.96 6.07
C LEU A 67 -3.27 -8.41 5.19
N ASN A 68 -2.82 -9.20 4.21
CA ASN A 68 -1.77 -8.81 3.29
C ASN A 68 -2.21 -7.66 2.38
N ARG A 69 -3.43 -7.71 1.84
CA ARG A 69 -4.00 -6.61 1.07
C ARG A 69 -4.03 -5.33 1.88
N ASN A 70 -4.55 -5.37 3.12
CA ASN A 70 -4.57 -4.19 3.98
C ASN A 70 -3.16 -3.62 4.19
N LEU A 71 -2.18 -4.49 4.47
CA LEU A 71 -0.79 -4.10 4.67
C LEU A 71 -0.18 -3.45 3.42
N ILE A 72 -0.31 -4.09 2.26
CA ILE A 72 0.22 -3.60 0.97
C ILE A 72 -0.46 -2.28 0.58
N LEU A 73 -1.80 -2.20 0.64
CA LEU A 73 -2.54 -0.99 0.28
C LEU A 73 -2.18 0.18 1.20
N THR A 74 -2.02 -0.07 2.51
CA THR A 74 -1.61 0.96 3.47
C THR A 74 -0.29 1.61 3.06
N TRP A 75 0.69 0.81 2.66
CA TRP A 75 1.99 1.32 2.23
C TRP A 75 1.98 1.93 0.83
N ALA A 76 1.32 1.29 -0.12
CA ALA A 76 1.20 1.80 -1.49
C ALA A 76 0.57 3.21 -1.50
N CYS A 77 -0.57 3.38 -0.84
CA CYS A 77 -1.25 4.67 -0.75
C CYS A 77 -0.41 5.69 0.02
N ARG A 78 0.22 5.31 1.15
CA ARG A 78 1.09 6.19 1.94
C ARG A 78 2.27 6.73 1.14
N LEU A 79 2.84 5.91 0.27
CA LEU A 79 4.00 6.27 -0.55
C LEU A 79 3.65 6.94 -1.88
N GLY A 80 2.36 7.15 -2.18
CA GLY A 80 1.96 7.89 -3.37
C GLY A 80 1.63 7.03 -4.59
N HIS A 81 1.33 5.74 -4.42
CA HIS A 81 0.92 4.89 -5.54
C HIS A 81 -0.37 5.40 -6.19
N ALA A 82 -0.30 5.77 -7.47
CA ALA A 82 -1.36 6.51 -8.16
C ALA A 82 -2.70 5.76 -8.18
N ASP A 83 -2.71 4.48 -8.58
CA ASP A 83 -3.94 3.66 -8.61
C ASP A 83 -4.51 3.44 -7.20
N CYS A 84 -3.65 3.35 -6.18
CA CYS A 84 -4.09 3.18 -4.79
C CYS A 84 -4.83 4.43 -4.31
N ILE A 85 -4.24 5.61 -4.53
CA ILE A 85 -4.85 6.88 -4.15
C ILE A 85 -6.16 7.08 -4.91
N GLN A 86 -6.16 6.85 -6.22
CA GLN A 86 -7.36 7.02 -7.04
C GLN A 86 -8.52 6.17 -6.51
N LYS A 87 -8.30 4.87 -6.27
CA LYS A 87 -9.34 3.97 -5.76
C LYS A 87 -9.75 4.32 -4.35
N ALA A 88 -8.80 4.62 -3.46
CA ALA A 88 -9.11 5.04 -2.10
C ALA A 88 -9.98 6.31 -2.06
N THR A 89 -9.67 7.30 -2.91
CA THR A 89 -10.49 8.52 -3.04
C THR A 89 -11.88 8.22 -3.61
N GLN A 90 -11.99 7.35 -4.62
CA GLN A 90 -13.29 6.94 -5.16
C GLN A 90 -14.16 6.27 -4.10
N HIS A 91 -13.60 5.32 -3.33
CA HIS A 91 -14.29 4.66 -2.23
C HIS A 91 -14.73 5.63 -1.14
N PHE A 92 -13.86 6.55 -0.75
CA PHE A 92 -14.20 7.57 0.24
C PHE A 92 -15.32 8.49 -0.24
N ASN A 93 -15.28 8.93 -1.50
CA ASN A 93 -16.32 9.78 -2.07
C ASN A 93 -17.66 9.06 -2.17
N ALA A 94 -17.68 7.79 -2.59
CA ALA A 94 -18.88 6.98 -2.62
C ALA A 94 -19.49 6.84 -1.22
N PHE A 95 -18.67 6.53 -0.21
CA PHE A 95 -19.10 6.49 1.19
C PHE A 95 -19.74 7.82 1.64
N VAL A 96 -19.10 8.95 1.34
CA VAL A 96 -19.64 10.27 1.70
C VAL A 96 -20.97 10.56 0.98
N SER A 97 -21.09 10.22 -0.30
CA SER A 97 -22.33 10.38 -1.06
C SER A 97 -23.47 9.53 -0.51
N ASP A 98 -23.21 8.27 -0.17
CA ASP A 98 -24.22 7.36 0.40
C ASP A 98 -24.71 7.84 1.78
N GLN A 99 -23.81 8.40 2.60
CA GLN A 99 -24.19 8.99 3.90
C GLN A 99 -25.06 10.24 3.74
N ASN A 100 -24.86 11.01 2.67
CA ASN A 100 -25.67 12.20 2.40
C ASN A 100 -27.04 11.84 1.77
N ALA A 101 -27.13 10.74 1.04
CA ALA A 101 -28.38 10.25 0.45
C ALA A 101 -29.31 9.58 1.47
N ASN A 102 -28.77 9.07 2.58
CA ASN A 102 -29.50 8.42 3.67
C ASN A 102 -29.83 9.36 4.86
N LYS A 103 -29.62 10.67 4.70
CA LYS A 103 -30.05 11.71 5.65
C LYS A 103 -31.28 12.44 5.12
#